data_AF-A0A7G9FQJ4-F1
#
_entry.id   AF-A0A7G9FQJ4-F1
#
_cell.length_a   1.000
_cell.length_b   1.000
_cell.length_c   1.000
_cell.angle_alpha   90.00
_cell.angle_beta   90.00
_cell.angle_gamma   90.00
#
_symmetry.space_group_name_H-M   'P 1'
#
loop_
_entity.id
_entity.type
_entity.pdbx_description
1 polymer ?
#
loop_
_entity_poly.entity_id
_entity_poly.type
_entity_poly.pdbx_seq_one_letter_code
_entity_poly.pdbx_strand_id
1 'polypeptide(L)'
;MQTLKITDYTIVQTLDAIRHPQHYTINASFAVEPPAEETEPATDSYLFYASRSLNNLSTLYTSETFSTTLTDYSNAKYDSNGGFIFSADESNTFYGFESLTASIDSNGLSYLIWNNPMQADTIEAKTSPTLSFDQIDAIAKAQIDFMSIWNSSPFDPLSIADCEYTVTSIEYGLIRISDSKHKSYSLVPAWFYMLKPDESGILYKSSYVIINAIDGSIYNPFIGTLEPTDNNQTNK
;
A
#
# COMPACT_ATOMS: atom_id res chain seq x y z
N MET A 1 -14.12 -12.47 24.25
CA MET A 1 -12.91 -12.09 23.47
C MET A 1 -12.69 -13.17 22.43
N GLN A 2 -12.73 -12.81 21.15
CA GLN A 2 -12.41 -13.73 20.07
C GLN A 2 -10.90 -13.68 19.86
N THR A 3 -10.22 -14.81 20.05
CA THR A 3 -8.78 -14.93 19.79
C THR A 3 -8.56 -14.90 18.28
N LEU A 4 -7.76 -13.96 17.79
CA LEU A 4 -7.34 -13.91 16.38
C LEU A 4 -6.64 -15.22 16.01
N LYS A 5 -7.03 -15.82 14.90
CA LYS A 5 -6.41 -17.03 14.37
C LYS A 5 -5.70 -16.69 13.06
N ILE A 6 -4.62 -17.39 12.75
CA ILE A 6 -3.93 -17.26 11.44
C ILE A 6 -4.91 -17.51 10.27
N THR A 7 -5.99 -18.25 10.50
CA THR A 7 -7.08 -18.47 9.52
C THR A 7 -7.83 -17.20 9.12
N ASP A 8 -7.69 -16.11 9.87
CA ASP A 8 -8.28 -14.81 9.56
C ASP A 8 -7.43 -14.03 8.53
N TYR A 9 -6.34 -14.64 8.04
CA TYR A 9 -5.43 -14.10 7.05
C TYR A 9 -5.41 -14.97 5.79
N THR A 10 -5.19 -14.33 4.66
CA THR A 10 -4.96 -14.99 3.38
C THR A 10 -3.62 -14.52 2.83
N ILE A 11 -2.83 -15.46 2.29
CA ILE A 11 -1.61 -15.12 1.55
C ILE A 11 -2.04 -14.42 0.27
N VAL A 12 -1.60 -13.18 0.10
CA VAL A 12 -1.95 -12.31 -1.03
C VAL A 12 -0.78 -12.13 -2.00
N GLN A 13 0.44 -12.45 -1.57
CA GLN A 13 1.61 -12.46 -2.44
C GLN A 13 2.69 -13.40 -1.92
N THR A 14 3.45 -13.99 -2.85
CA THR A 14 4.69 -14.72 -2.58
C THR A 14 5.78 -14.16 -3.48
N LEU A 15 6.93 -13.81 -2.90
CA LEU A 15 8.10 -13.30 -3.61
C LEU A 15 9.33 -14.16 -3.28
N ASP A 16 10.27 -14.18 -4.22
CA ASP A 16 11.60 -14.72 -3.99
C ASP A 16 12.36 -13.81 -3.01
N ALA A 17 12.91 -14.40 -1.94
CA ALA A 17 13.78 -13.66 -1.04
C ALA A 17 15.21 -13.69 -1.58
N ILE A 18 15.60 -12.63 -2.26
CA ILE A 18 16.94 -12.53 -2.84
C ILE A 18 17.93 -12.20 -1.72
N ARG A 19 18.86 -13.12 -1.46
CA ARG A 19 20.00 -12.88 -0.58
C ARG A 19 21.22 -12.53 -1.42
N HIS A 20 21.94 -11.48 -1.00
CA HIS A 20 23.28 -11.19 -1.47
C HIS A 20 24.28 -11.70 -0.41
N PRO A 21 24.85 -12.90 -0.57
CA PRO A 21 25.77 -13.47 0.42
C PRO A 21 27.13 -12.75 0.38
N GLN A 22 27.20 -11.56 0.96
CA GLN A 22 28.47 -10.87 1.15
C GLN A 22 29.18 -11.42 2.39
N HIS A 23 30.32 -12.09 2.17
CA HIS A 23 31.18 -12.55 3.25
C HIS A 23 32.31 -11.53 3.45
N TYR A 24 32.27 -10.81 4.58
CA TYR A 24 33.36 -9.93 5.01
C TYR A 24 34.42 -10.75 5.74
N THR A 25 35.69 -10.54 5.41
CA THR A 25 36.81 -11.10 6.17
C THR A 25 37.37 -10.04 7.12
N ILE A 26 37.72 -10.47 8.33
CA ILE A 26 38.45 -9.62 9.29
C ILE A 26 39.87 -10.16 9.35
N ASN A 27 40.85 -9.34 8.98
CA ASN A 27 42.24 -9.76 8.99
C ASN A 27 42.84 -9.75 10.41
N ALA A 28 44.09 -10.21 10.54
CA ALA A 28 44.79 -10.31 11.82
C ALA A 28 45.01 -8.95 12.51
N SER A 29 44.79 -7.82 11.82
CA SER A 29 44.85 -6.47 12.37
C SER A 29 43.46 -5.89 12.69
N PHE A 30 42.41 -6.72 12.68
CA PHE A 30 41.01 -6.31 12.87
C PHE A 30 40.46 -5.36 11.81
N ALA A 31 41.12 -5.24 10.65
CA ALA A 31 40.56 -4.50 9.54
C ALA A 31 39.53 -5.37 8.80
N VAL A 32 38.38 -4.77 8.47
CA VAL A 32 37.36 -5.38 7.60
C VAL A 32 37.85 -5.25 6.17
N GLU A 33 38.03 -6.39 5.50
CA GLU A 33 38.35 -6.44 4.08
C GLU A 33 37.05 -6.63 3.28
N PRO A 34 36.91 -5.92 2.14
CA PRO A 34 35.75 -6.11 1.27
C PRO A 34 35.71 -7.56 0.74
N PRO A 35 34.53 -8.09 0.38
CA PRO A 35 34.41 -9.43 -0.17
C PRO A 35 35.35 -9.62 -1.37
N ALA A 36 36.05 -10.75 -1.42
CA ALA A 36 37.06 -11.03 -2.46
C ALA A 36 36.44 -11.18 -3.87
N GLU A 37 35.15 -11.55 -3.96
CA GLU A 37 34.38 -11.67 -5.20
C GLU A 37 32.92 -11.23 -4.95
N GLU A 38 32.28 -10.63 -5.97
CA GLU A 38 30.83 -10.47 -5.97
C GLU A 38 30.19 -11.85 -6.06
N THR A 39 29.47 -12.24 -5.03
CA THR A 39 28.71 -13.49 -5.02
C THR A 39 27.41 -13.30 -5.77
N GLU A 40 27.10 -14.25 -6.66
CA GLU A 40 25.82 -14.29 -7.35
C GLU A 40 24.65 -14.30 -6.32
N PRO A 41 23.58 -13.53 -6.56
CA PRO A 41 22.41 -13.54 -5.71
C PRO A 41 21.80 -14.95 -5.65
N ALA A 42 21.38 -15.36 -4.46
CA ALA A 42 20.73 -16.64 -4.22
C ALA A 42 19.30 -16.46 -3.74
N THR A 43 18.40 -17.30 -4.24
CA THR A 43 17.03 -17.44 -3.73
C THR A 43 16.93 -18.77 -3.01
N ASP A 44 17.12 -18.77 -1.70
CA ASP A 44 17.01 -19.95 -0.83
C ASP A 44 15.79 -19.87 0.12
N SER A 45 15.03 -18.79 0.05
CA SER A 45 13.82 -18.56 0.83
C SER A 45 12.75 -17.79 0.05
N TYR A 46 11.52 -17.83 0.55
CA TYR A 46 10.37 -17.12 -0.01
C TYR A 46 9.76 -16.18 1.03
N LEU A 47 9.40 -14.97 0.60
CA LEU A 47 8.62 -14.02 1.37
C LEU A 47 7.13 -14.20 1.09
N PHE A 48 6.36 -14.42 2.14
CA PHE A 48 4.90 -14.50 2.09
C PHE A 48 4.33 -13.24 2.72
N TYR A 49 3.45 -12.56 1.98
CA TYR A 49 2.66 -11.46 2.48
C TYR A 49 1.21 -11.93 2.66
N ALA A 50 0.68 -11.70 3.85
CA ALA A 50 -0.70 -11.99 4.17
C ALA A 50 -1.39 -10.77 4.75
N SER A 51 -2.66 -10.60 4.38
CA SER A 51 -3.55 -9.57 4.93
C SER A 51 -4.78 -10.21 5.54
N ARG A 52 -5.51 -9.42 6.33
CA ARG A 52 -6.80 -9.82 6.86
C ARG A 52 -7.75 -10.21 5.72
N SER A 53 -8.50 -11.28 5.97
CA SER A 53 -9.52 -11.82 5.07
C SER A 53 -10.87 -11.81 5.78
N LEU A 54 -11.88 -11.32 5.09
CA LEU A 54 -13.27 -11.33 5.55
C LEU A 54 -14.12 -11.95 4.45
N ASN A 55 -14.78 -13.06 4.75
CA ASN A 55 -15.63 -13.79 3.78
C ASN A 55 -14.90 -14.16 2.47
N ASN A 56 -13.64 -14.60 2.57
CA ASN A 56 -12.75 -14.93 1.43
C ASN A 56 -12.37 -13.73 0.54
N LEU A 57 -12.62 -12.50 0.99
CA LEU A 57 -12.11 -11.29 0.35
C LEU A 57 -11.02 -10.71 1.24
N SER A 58 -9.90 -10.31 0.65
CA SER A 58 -8.78 -9.72 1.36
C SER A 58 -8.43 -8.35 0.79
N THR A 59 -7.61 -7.61 1.53
CA THR A 59 -6.85 -6.51 0.95
C THR A 59 -5.88 -7.05 -0.11
N LEU A 60 -5.57 -6.24 -1.12
CA LEU A 60 -4.62 -6.64 -2.18
C LEU A 60 -3.20 -6.29 -1.77
N TYR A 61 -2.19 -7.00 -2.29
CA TYR A 61 -0.80 -6.62 -2.03
C TYR A 61 -0.39 -5.43 -2.90
N THR A 62 -0.54 -4.21 -2.35
CA THR A 62 -0.17 -2.97 -3.05
C THR A 62 0.58 -1.99 -2.15
N SER A 63 1.31 -1.04 -2.73
CA SER A 63 1.96 0.07 -1.99
C SER A 63 0.96 0.87 -1.15
N GLU A 64 -0.25 1.06 -1.69
CA GLU A 64 -1.32 1.82 -1.05
C GLU A 64 -1.91 1.11 0.17
N THR A 65 -1.67 -0.20 0.32
CA THR A 65 -2.38 -1.05 1.28
C THR A 65 -1.50 -1.90 2.18
N PHE A 66 -0.17 -1.84 1.99
CA PHE A 66 0.81 -2.56 2.82
C PHE A 66 1.80 -1.63 3.53
N SER A 67 1.59 -0.30 3.49
CA SER A 67 2.42 0.63 4.25
C SER A 67 2.30 0.40 5.76
N THR A 68 3.42 0.34 6.47
CA THR A 68 3.43 0.15 7.94
C THR A 68 3.05 1.42 8.70
N THR A 69 3.06 2.58 8.04
CA THR A 69 2.65 3.88 8.56
C THR A 69 1.79 4.63 7.55
N LEU A 70 0.83 5.41 8.06
CA LEU A 70 0.06 6.39 7.29
C LEU A 70 0.59 7.78 7.61
N THR A 71 0.54 8.71 6.64
CA THR A 71 1.01 10.08 6.82
C THR A 71 -0.01 11.07 6.26
N ASP A 72 -0.44 12.03 7.08
CA ASP A 72 -1.26 13.16 6.62
C ASP A 72 -0.35 14.26 6.09
N TYR A 73 -0.44 14.50 4.79
CA TYR A 73 0.33 15.54 4.09
C TYR A 73 -0.44 16.85 3.93
N SER A 74 -1.65 16.98 4.47
CA SER A 74 -2.51 18.17 4.27
C SER A 74 -1.91 19.47 4.81
N ASN A 75 -1.05 19.39 5.83
CA ASN A 75 -0.33 20.52 6.41
C ASN A 75 1.17 20.57 6.00
N ALA A 76 1.60 19.67 5.10
CA ALA A 76 2.99 19.62 4.66
C ALA A 76 3.32 20.80 3.74
N LYS A 77 4.52 21.36 3.91
CA LYS A 77 5.13 22.32 3.00
C LYS A 77 6.20 21.63 2.19
N TYR A 78 6.41 22.08 0.95
CA TYR A 78 7.52 21.61 0.14
C TYR A 78 8.79 22.41 0.44
N ASP A 79 9.90 21.72 0.62
CA ASP A 79 11.21 22.35 0.58
C ASP A 79 11.71 22.54 -0.87
N SER A 80 12.80 23.29 -1.02
CA SER A 80 13.41 23.56 -2.33
C SER A 80 13.96 22.33 -3.05
N ASN A 81 14.08 21.19 -2.37
CA ASN A 81 14.59 19.92 -2.87
C ASN A 81 13.47 18.89 -3.09
N GLY A 82 12.20 19.27 -2.93
CA GLY A 82 11.04 18.37 -3.08
C GLY A 82 10.74 17.51 -1.84
N GLY A 83 11.37 17.79 -0.70
CA GLY A 83 11.07 17.15 0.59
C GLY A 83 9.83 17.76 1.27
N PHE A 84 9.17 16.96 2.12
CA PHE A 84 8.05 17.41 2.95
C PHE A 84 8.54 17.97 4.29
N ILE A 85 8.14 19.20 4.61
CA ILE A 85 8.35 19.88 5.89
C ILE A 85 7.01 19.99 6.62
N PHE A 86 6.97 19.50 7.85
CA PHE A 86 5.80 19.61 8.72
C PHE A 86 6.00 20.72 9.77
N SER A 87 4.91 21.39 10.16
CA SER A 87 4.93 22.27 11.33
C SER A 87 5.23 21.47 12.60
N ALA A 88 5.88 22.09 13.58
CA ALA A 88 6.41 21.43 14.77
C ALA A 88 5.35 20.78 15.68
N ASP A 89 4.06 21.06 15.46
CA ASP A 89 2.98 20.66 16.36
C ASP A 89 1.84 20.02 15.56
N GLU A 90 1.95 18.71 15.26
CA GLU A 90 0.87 17.74 15.06
C GLU A 90 1.47 16.36 14.73
N SER A 91 0.87 15.29 15.24
CA SER A 91 1.26 13.93 14.84
C SER A 91 0.71 13.66 13.44
N ASN A 92 1.53 13.88 12.42
CA ASN A 92 1.15 13.63 11.02
C ASN A 92 1.34 12.17 10.62
N THR A 93 1.79 11.30 11.52
CA THR A 93 1.98 9.87 11.26
C THR A 93 1.04 9.04 12.13
N PHE A 94 0.39 8.04 11.52
CA PHE A 94 -0.55 7.14 12.17
C PHE A 94 -0.20 5.68 11.89
N TYR A 95 -0.86 4.76 12.61
CA TYR A 95 -0.71 3.33 12.38
C TYR A 95 -1.13 2.95 10.96
N GLY A 96 -0.20 2.30 10.26
CA GLY A 96 -0.39 1.74 8.93
C GLY A 96 -1.27 0.50 8.90
N PHE A 97 -1.18 -0.21 7.79
CA PHE A 97 -1.96 -1.40 7.53
C PHE A 97 -1.50 -2.57 8.41
N GLU A 98 -2.46 -3.42 8.73
CA GLU A 98 -2.18 -4.69 9.35
C GLU A 98 -1.69 -5.67 8.30
N SER A 99 -0.45 -6.10 8.44
CA SER A 99 0.20 -7.01 7.51
C SER A 99 1.01 -8.03 8.25
N LEU A 100 1.02 -9.24 7.70
CA LEU A 100 1.86 -10.34 8.18
C LEU A 100 2.83 -10.69 7.06
N THR A 101 4.13 -10.59 7.37
CA THR A 101 5.21 -11.00 6.45
C THR A 101 5.96 -12.16 7.08
N ALA A 102 6.19 -13.22 6.32
CA ALA A 102 6.95 -14.38 6.77
C ALA A 102 8.00 -14.76 5.74
N SER A 103 9.22 -15.06 6.20
CA SER A 103 10.22 -15.73 5.37
C SER A 103 10.24 -17.21 5.69
N ILE A 104 10.21 -18.04 4.66
CA ILE A 104 10.24 -19.51 4.79
C ILE A 104 11.34 -20.06 3.88
N ASP A 105 12.23 -20.84 4.47
CA ASP A 105 13.31 -21.57 3.79
C ASP A 105 13.10 -23.09 3.90
N SER A 106 14.07 -23.88 3.41
CA SER A 106 14.00 -25.35 3.44
C SER A 106 13.87 -25.95 4.86
N ASN A 107 14.24 -25.21 5.89
CA ASN A 107 14.14 -25.59 7.31
C ASN A 107 12.84 -25.09 7.95
N GLY A 108 11.98 -24.39 7.21
CA GLY A 108 10.70 -23.87 7.68
C GLY A 108 10.70 -22.35 7.87
N LEU A 109 9.88 -21.87 8.80
CA LEU A 109 9.71 -20.44 9.07
C LEU A 109 11.00 -19.85 9.68
N SER A 110 11.66 -18.96 8.94
CA SER A 110 12.87 -18.27 9.38
C SER A 110 12.53 -17.07 10.27
N TYR A 111 11.56 -16.25 9.86
CA TYR A 111 11.03 -15.14 10.67
C TYR A 111 9.59 -14.79 10.30
N LEU A 112 8.90 -14.12 11.23
CA LEU A 112 7.56 -13.56 11.04
C LEU A 112 7.49 -12.15 11.63
N ILE A 113 6.99 -11.20 10.84
CA ILE A 113 6.71 -9.83 11.24
C ILE A 113 5.20 -9.63 11.15
N TRP A 114 4.60 -9.15 12.23
CA TRP A 114 3.19 -8.76 12.26
C TRP A 114 3.10 -7.27 12.59
N ASN A 115 2.82 -6.46 11.56
CA ASN A 115 2.68 -5.03 11.69
C ASN A 115 1.26 -4.67 12.08
N ASN A 116 1.12 -3.67 12.96
CA ASN A 116 -0.15 -3.08 13.38
C ASN A 116 -1.25 -4.12 13.70
N PRO A 117 -0.98 -5.11 14.59
CA PRO A 117 -1.95 -6.13 14.94
C PRO A 117 -3.21 -5.48 15.54
N MET A 118 -4.37 -5.72 14.96
CA MET A 118 -5.63 -5.14 15.43
C MET A 118 -6.58 -6.21 15.96
N GLN A 119 -7.28 -5.90 17.06
CA GLN A 119 -8.35 -6.75 17.55
C GLN A 119 -9.64 -6.52 16.75
N ALA A 120 -10.27 -7.59 16.29
CA ALA A 120 -11.63 -7.51 15.74
C ALA A 120 -12.61 -7.15 16.87
N ASP A 121 -13.39 -6.08 16.66
CA ASP A 121 -14.39 -5.63 17.62
C ASP A 121 -15.80 -6.03 17.16
N THR A 122 -16.35 -5.32 16.16
CA THR A 122 -17.70 -5.53 15.65
C THR A 122 -17.65 -5.91 14.16
N ILE A 123 -18.36 -6.97 13.77
CA ILE A 123 -18.66 -7.26 12.37
C ILE A 123 -20.06 -6.71 12.09
N GLU A 124 -20.13 -5.61 11.35
CA GLU A 124 -21.41 -5.09 10.88
C GLU A 124 -21.93 -5.98 9.74
N ALA A 125 -22.91 -6.83 10.03
CA ALA A 125 -23.61 -7.63 9.03
C ALA A 125 -24.63 -6.78 8.23
N LYS A 126 -24.18 -5.66 7.68
CA LYS A 126 -25.00 -4.78 6.84
C LYS A 126 -24.77 -5.14 5.38
N THR A 127 -25.76 -5.78 4.76
CA THR A 127 -25.78 -5.94 3.30
C THR A 127 -25.94 -4.55 2.67
N SER A 128 -24.87 -4.07 2.04
CA SER A 128 -24.89 -2.82 1.27
C SER A 128 -24.78 -3.18 -0.21
N PRO A 129 -25.68 -2.71 -1.08
CA PRO A 129 -25.52 -2.92 -2.51
C PRO A 129 -24.23 -2.24 -2.97
N THR A 130 -23.48 -2.89 -3.85
CA THR A 130 -22.34 -2.27 -4.52
C THR A 130 -22.80 -1.65 -5.83
N LEU A 131 -22.11 -0.61 -6.28
CA LEU A 131 -22.25 -0.05 -7.62
C LEU A 131 -21.98 -1.12 -8.69
N SER A 132 -22.59 -0.96 -9.86
CA SER A 132 -22.26 -1.79 -11.01
C SER A 132 -20.84 -1.49 -11.49
N PHE A 133 -20.23 -2.44 -12.21
CA PHE A 133 -18.91 -2.24 -12.79
C PHE A 133 -18.88 -1.02 -13.74
N ASP A 134 -19.93 -0.80 -14.53
CA ASP A 134 -20.03 0.37 -15.43
C ASP A 134 -19.99 1.71 -14.67
N GLN A 135 -20.62 1.77 -13.48
CA GLN A 135 -20.57 2.96 -12.63
C GLN A 135 -19.17 3.18 -12.08
N ILE A 136 -18.50 2.11 -11.64
CA ILE A 136 -17.12 2.16 -11.14
C ILE A 136 -16.16 2.59 -12.25
N ASP A 137 -16.31 2.05 -13.45
CA ASP A 137 -15.47 2.35 -14.62
C ASP A 137 -15.67 3.80 -15.11
N ALA A 138 -16.89 4.32 -15.03
CA ALA A 138 -17.14 5.74 -15.29
C ALA A 138 -16.41 6.66 -14.29
N ILE A 139 -16.39 6.30 -13.00
CA ILE A 139 -15.67 7.04 -11.96
C ILE A 139 -14.16 6.99 -12.20
N ALA A 140 -13.62 5.80 -12.51
CA ALA A 140 -12.19 5.64 -12.80
C ALA A 140 -11.74 6.52 -13.98
N LYS A 141 -12.53 6.55 -15.06
CA LYS A 141 -12.26 7.41 -16.23
C LYS A 141 -12.29 8.89 -15.88
N ALA A 142 -13.28 9.33 -15.10
CA ALA A 142 -13.33 10.73 -14.66
C ALA A 142 -12.10 11.12 -13.81
N GLN A 143 -11.59 10.20 -12.98
CA GLN A 143 -10.36 10.42 -12.22
C GLN A 143 -9.12 10.48 -13.12
N ILE A 144 -9.06 9.64 -14.16
CA ILE A 144 -8.01 9.69 -15.19
C ILE A 144 -8.00 11.05 -15.88
N ASP A 145 -9.16 11.52 -16.34
CA ASP A 145 -9.29 12.79 -17.03
C ASP A 145 -8.89 13.96 -16.12
N PHE A 146 -9.31 13.95 -14.85
CA PHE A 146 -8.95 14.99 -13.87
C PHE A 146 -7.43 15.07 -13.63
N MET A 147 -6.77 13.94 -13.39
CA MET A 147 -5.32 13.92 -13.16
C MET A 147 -4.53 14.28 -14.42
N SER A 148 -5.03 13.93 -15.61
CA SER A 148 -4.40 14.34 -16.88
C SER A 148 -4.37 15.86 -17.05
N ILE A 149 -5.40 16.55 -16.57
CA ILE A 149 -5.46 18.02 -16.54
C ILE A 149 -4.51 18.58 -15.47
N TRP A 150 -4.45 17.96 -14.29
CA TRP A 150 -3.55 18.40 -13.22
C TRP A 150 -2.05 18.23 -13.55
N ASN A 151 -1.67 17.15 -14.22
CA ASN A 151 -0.30 16.93 -14.70
C ASN A 151 0.14 17.96 -15.77
N SER A 152 -0.80 18.72 -16.34
CA SER A 152 -0.52 19.84 -17.25
C SER A 152 -0.42 21.20 -16.55
N SER A 153 -0.56 21.24 -15.21
CA SER A 153 -0.46 22.46 -14.41
C SER A 153 1.02 22.86 -14.19
N PRO A 154 1.41 24.12 -14.46
CA PRO A 154 2.78 24.60 -14.29
C PRO A 154 3.20 24.80 -12.81
N PHE A 155 2.41 24.34 -11.84
CA PHE A 155 2.60 24.59 -10.40
C PHE A 155 3.13 23.40 -9.59
N ASP A 156 3.44 22.27 -10.23
CA ASP A 156 4.10 21.14 -9.57
C ASP A 156 5.56 21.02 -10.04
N PRO A 157 6.57 21.21 -9.16
CA PRO A 157 7.96 20.92 -9.50
C PRO A 157 8.23 19.41 -9.68
N LEU A 158 7.25 18.55 -9.37
CA LEU A 158 7.21 17.15 -9.77
C LEU A 158 6.35 16.92 -11.02
N SER A 159 6.20 17.92 -11.91
CA SER A 159 5.57 17.72 -13.22
C SER A 159 6.25 16.55 -13.95
N ILE A 160 5.75 15.32 -13.77
CA ILE A 160 6.22 14.16 -14.50
C ILE A 160 5.48 14.23 -15.83
N ALA A 161 5.88 15.21 -16.65
CA ALA A 161 5.24 15.59 -17.90
C ALA A 161 5.20 14.46 -18.95
N ASP A 162 5.82 13.31 -18.65
CA ASP A 162 5.94 12.15 -19.55
C ASP A 162 5.63 10.81 -18.84
N CYS A 163 4.83 10.80 -17.76
CA CYS A 163 4.40 9.54 -17.15
C CYS A 163 3.21 8.91 -17.88
N GLU A 164 3.47 7.91 -18.72
CA GLU A 164 2.43 7.02 -19.24
C GLU A 164 2.06 5.97 -18.18
N TYR A 165 0.85 6.07 -17.63
CA TYR A 165 0.29 5.03 -16.76
C TYR A 165 -0.51 4.02 -17.58
N THR A 166 -0.17 2.74 -17.47
CA THR A 166 -0.96 1.64 -18.05
C THR A 166 -1.66 0.87 -16.95
N VAL A 167 -2.99 0.84 -16.98
CA VAL A 167 -3.77 -0.09 -16.13
C VAL A 167 -3.72 -1.48 -16.76
N THR A 168 -3.29 -2.48 -15.99
CA THR A 168 -3.08 -3.87 -16.48
C THR A 168 -4.14 -4.85 -15.98
N SER A 169 -4.75 -4.58 -14.83
CA SER A 169 -5.85 -5.36 -14.27
C SER A 169 -6.78 -4.46 -13.46
N ILE A 170 -8.03 -4.91 -13.32
CA ILE A 170 -9.01 -4.33 -12.40
C ILE A 170 -9.39 -5.42 -11.41
N GLU A 171 -9.08 -5.20 -10.15
CA GLU A 171 -9.16 -6.23 -9.10
C GLU A 171 -10.13 -5.80 -7.99
N TYR A 172 -10.83 -6.77 -7.39
CA TYR A 172 -11.78 -6.53 -6.31
C TYR A 172 -11.20 -7.01 -4.98
N GLY A 173 -11.22 -6.15 -3.97
CA GLY A 173 -10.60 -6.43 -2.68
C GLY A 173 -11.19 -5.59 -1.55
N LEU A 174 -10.49 -5.56 -0.41
CA LEU A 174 -10.84 -4.74 0.75
C LEU A 174 -9.87 -3.57 0.93
N ILE A 175 -10.41 -2.40 1.22
CA ILE A 175 -9.65 -1.28 1.79
C ILE A 175 -10.01 -1.09 3.26
N ARG A 176 -9.07 -0.55 4.04
CA ARG A 176 -9.37 -0.02 5.38
C ARG A 176 -9.86 1.42 5.27
N ILE A 177 -10.86 1.77 6.06
CA ILE A 177 -11.29 3.15 6.29
C ILE A 177 -11.02 3.47 7.76
N SER A 178 -10.06 4.35 8.00
CA SER A 178 -9.71 4.88 9.32
C SER A 178 -10.89 5.62 9.94
N ASP A 179 -11.06 5.48 11.25
CA ASP A 179 -11.88 6.41 12.01
C ASP A 179 -11.24 7.82 12.03
N SER A 180 -11.99 8.82 12.46
CA SER A 180 -11.52 10.22 12.52
C SER A 180 -10.35 10.45 13.48
N LYS A 181 -9.98 9.45 14.29
CA LYS A 181 -8.86 9.51 15.24
C LYS A 181 -7.67 8.66 14.76
N HIS A 182 -7.79 7.97 13.63
CA HIS A 182 -6.87 6.96 13.13
C HIS A 182 -6.50 5.88 14.17
N LYS A 183 -7.43 5.52 15.05
CA LYS A 183 -7.23 4.50 16.10
C LYS A 183 -7.89 3.17 15.81
N SER A 184 -8.90 3.16 14.96
CA SER A 184 -9.59 1.98 14.47
C SER A 184 -9.87 2.12 12.98
N TYR A 185 -10.29 1.02 12.35
CA TYR A 185 -10.71 1.06 10.95
C TYR A 185 -11.85 0.06 10.69
N SER A 186 -12.61 0.34 9.64
CA SER A 186 -13.54 -0.61 9.03
C SER A 186 -12.96 -1.14 7.73
N LEU A 187 -13.27 -2.39 7.38
CA LEU A 187 -12.95 -2.92 6.05
C LEU A 187 -14.16 -2.79 5.15
N VAL A 188 -13.98 -2.23 3.95
CA VAL A 188 -15.04 -2.14 2.94
C VAL A 188 -14.55 -2.67 1.60
N PRO A 189 -15.45 -3.23 0.77
CA PRO A 189 -15.10 -3.65 -0.57
C PRO A 189 -14.73 -2.47 -1.47
N ALA A 190 -13.75 -2.69 -2.34
CA ALA A 190 -13.27 -1.70 -3.29
C ALA A 190 -12.76 -2.34 -4.58
N TRP A 191 -12.72 -1.52 -5.63
CA TRP A 191 -12.12 -1.85 -6.92
C TRP A 191 -10.78 -1.15 -7.09
N PHE A 192 -9.76 -1.88 -7.53
CA PHE A 192 -8.40 -1.43 -7.70
C PHE A 192 -8.05 -1.44 -9.18
N TYR A 193 -7.67 -0.30 -9.72
CA TYR A 193 -7.17 -0.18 -11.10
C TYR A 193 -5.65 -0.30 -11.07
N MET A 194 -5.13 -1.50 -11.27
CA MET A 194 -3.73 -1.85 -11.03
C MET A 194 -2.83 -1.32 -12.14
N LEU A 195 -1.77 -0.62 -11.77
CA LEU A 195 -0.76 -0.15 -12.70
C LEU A 195 0.15 -1.28 -13.17
N LYS A 196 0.67 -1.15 -14.39
CA LYS A 196 1.81 -1.96 -14.84
C LYS A 196 2.95 -1.76 -13.84
N PRO A 197 3.50 -2.82 -13.24
CA PRO A 197 4.68 -2.71 -12.39
C PRO A 197 5.83 -2.07 -13.17
N ASP A 198 6.56 -1.15 -12.53
CA ASP A 198 7.80 -0.63 -13.12
C ASP A 198 8.83 -1.76 -13.25
N GLU A 199 9.56 -1.80 -14.36
CA GLU A 199 10.59 -2.79 -14.67
C GLU A 199 11.80 -2.64 -13.73
N SER A 200 11.87 -1.54 -12.97
CA SER A 200 12.95 -1.18 -12.04
C SER A 200 12.94 -1.90 -10.67
N GLY A 201 12.04 -2.88 -10.46
CA GLY A 201 12.13 -3.80 -9.30
C GLY A 201 11.47 -3.28 -8.02
N ILE A 202 10.50 -2.37 -8.11
CA ILE A 202 9.67 -2.00 -6.96
C ILE A 202 8.90 -3.25 -6.48
N LEU A 203 9.12 -3.62 -5.20
CA LEU A 203 8.58 -4.83 -4.59
C LEU A 203 7.05 -4.85 -4.48
N TYR A 204 6.39 -3.70 -4.60
CA TYR A 204 4.94 -3.56 -4.41
C TYR A 204 4.25 -3.24 -5.74
N LYS A 205 3.12 -3.90 -6.02
CA LYS A 205 2.19 -3.44 -7.06
C LYS A 205 1.60 -2.10 -6.63
N SER A 206 1.26 -1.23 -7.57
CA SER A 206 0.60 0.05 -7.27
C SER A 206 -0.72 0.16 -8.00
N SER A 207 -1.61 0.99 -7.46
CA SER A 207 -2.94 1.23 -8.02
C SER A 207 -3.02 2.66 -8.53
N TYR A 208 -3.61 2.84 -9.71
CA TYR A 208 -3.90 4.16 -10.25
C TYR A 208 -4.98 4.86 -9.42
N VAL A 209 -6.08 4.15 -9.20
CA VAL A 209 -7.20 4.60 -8.38
C VAL A 209 -7.78 3.40 -7.64
N ILE A 210 -8.23 3.65 -6.42
CA ILE A 210 -8.96 2.67 -5.62
C ILE A 210 -10.32 3.27 -5.27
N ILE A 211 -11.39 2.57 -5.62
CA ILE A 211 -12.76 3.10 -5.59
C ILE A 211 -13.60 2.27 -4.64
N ASN A 212 -14.21 2.91 -3.65
CA ASN A 212 -15.16 2.25 -2.75
C ASN A 212 -16.30 1.64 -3.56
N ALA A 213 -16.51 0.33 -3.44
CA ALA A 213 -17.53 -0.37 -4.24
C ALA A 213 -18.96 -0.01 -3.82
N ILE A 214 -19.15 0.56 -2.62
CA ILE A 214 -20.49 0.88 -2.09
C ILE A 214 -21.04 2.19 -2.68
N ASP A 215 -20.26 3.26 -2.64
CA ASP A 215 -20.73 4.61 -3.01
C ASP A 215 -19.86 5.30 -4.07
N GLY A 216 -18.77 4.66 -4.50
CA GLY A 216 -17.89 5.19 -5.54
C GLY A 216 -16.83 6.16 -5.03
N SER A 217 -16.81 6.52 -3.74
CA SER A 217 -15.81 7.44 -3.18
C SER A 217 -14.38 6.96 -3.46
N ILE A 218 -13.48 7.92 -3.73
CA ILE A 218 -12.08 7.63 -4.03
C ILE A 218 -11.31 7.39 -2.72
N TYR A 219 -10.51 6.34 -2.67
CA TYR A 219 -9.71 6.05 -1.50
C TYR A 219 -8.45 6.91 -1.45
N ASN A 220 -8.22 7.57 -0.32
CA ASN A 220 -6.96 8.25 -0.01
C ASN A 220 -6.08 7.29 0.81
N PRO A 221 -5.02 6.71 0.23
CA PRO A 221 -4.20 5.72 0.90
C PRO A 221 -3.22 6.31 1.92
N PHE A 222 -2.98 7.64 1.88
CA PHE A 222 -2.04 8.30 2.78
C PHE A 222 -2.57 8.39 4.21
N ILE A 223 -3.88 8.57 4.36
CA ILE A 223 -4.56 8.66 5.67
C ILE A 223 -5.63 7.57 5.85
N GLY A 224 -5.87 6.77 4.80
CA GLY A 224 -6.80 5.65 4.81
C GLY A 224 -8.25 6.12 4.94
N THR A 225 -8.65 7.15 4.21
CA THR A 225 -10.02 7.71 4.24
C THR A 225 -10.63 7.69 2.84
N LEU A 226 -11.91 8.10 2.75
CA LEU A 226 -12.62 8.24 1.48
C LEU A 226 -12.82 9.72 1.16
N GLU A 227 -12.55 10.08 -0.09
CA GLU A 227 -12.83 11.38 -0.66
C GLU A 227 -14.10 11.31 -1.53
N PRO A 228 -15.01 12.30 -1.44
CA PRO A 228 -16.21 12.33 -2.27
C PRO A 228 -15.86 12.35 -3.75
N THR A 229 -16.69 11.68 -4.58
CA THR A 229 -16.59 11.68 -6.05
C THR A 229 -16.95 12.99 -6.72
N ASP A 230 -17.54 13.93 -5.98
CA ASP A 230 -17.86 15.25 -6.50
C ASP A 230 -16.58 16.08 -6.62
N ASN A 231 -15.94 16.00 -7.80
CA ASN A 231 -14.78 16.80 -8.22
C ASN A 231 -15.03 18.33 -8.31
N ASN A 232 -15.96 18.87 -7.52
CA ASN A 232 -16.13 20.31 -7.30
C ASN A 232 -15.06 20.88 -6.34
N GLN A 233 -13.82 20.37 -6.40
CA GLN A 233 -12.67 20.98 -5.75
C GLN A 233 -12.09 22.18 -6.54
N THR A 234 -12.87 22.80 -7.42
CA THR A 234 -12.50 24.05 -8.11
C THR A 234 -12.67 25.31 -7.26
N ASN A 235 -12.97 25.19 -5.95
CA ASN A 235 -13.05 26.35 -5.05
C ASN A 235 -12.51 26.02 -3.65
N LYS A 236 -11.19 25.95 -3.48
CA LYS A 236 -10.52 26.30 -2.22
C LYS A 236 -9.21 27.01 -2.51
#